data_AF-A0A1R3RWU2-F1
#
_entry.id   AF-A0A1R3RWU2-F1
#
_cell.length_a   1.000
_cell.length_b   1.000
_cell.length_c   1.000
_cell.angle_alpha   90.00
_cell.angle_beta   90.00
_cell.angle_gamma   90.00
#
_symmetry.space_group_name_H-M   'P 1'
#
loop_
_entity.id
_entity.type
_entity.pdbx_description
1 polymer ?
#
loop_
_entity_poly.entity_id
_entity_poly.type
_entity_poly.pdbx_seq_one_letter_code
_entity_poly.pdbx_strand_id
1 'polypeptide(L)'
;MEFTTLEDGTTVEAKQATASVEEQSLVKPQGLFARIRYYEELLDRKLGVESHSLDRVLPENRQPPNTLAMAFIWASATMNLSCFSTGFMGKEFGLSLGQTIPIMICATFLGACLTGWCATMGPGTGLRQVAISRYSFGFYPSSIIAALNVIEQLGWASVSCITGGQALRAVSDGHISMIVGVVIVACISLCFSFFGLKAVMTIEQFIWMIAFVVFMIIYGESAHHANLSDPPTVSGMTRSGNVLSLISVIYGSSASWCSIVSDFYVHYPVNTSKVKVFIYTTLGISLPTCIGMLLGACIASALDENPEWAAAYDNGIGEILQAIIYPRGFSKFLLVLLVLCGIGMNCIAIYAGALSAQLFAKPFQKIPRIIWTLIVFACILVIGIAGRDHLLAVLDNFLSLLGYWNTSFFVILFTEHYFFRNGNLANYDLDAWNTPSKLPVGYAGLTAFLCGAAGWIVGMDETYYVGALARKIGTDGGDIANELAFVFTSASYIPLRMLELKYVGR
;
A
#
# COMPACT_ATOMS: atom_id res chain seq x y z
N MET A 1 -10.52 68.27 45.78
CA MET A 1 -11.99 68.07 45.84
C MET A 1 -12.43 67.69 44.44
N GLU A 2 -13.03 66.56 44.13
CA GLU A 2 -13.37 65.34 44.85
C GLU A 2 -13.78 64.33 43.75
N PHE A 3 -13.73 63.04 44.07
CA PHE A 3 -13.87 61.87 43.19
C PHE A 3 -15.27 61.64 42.59
N THR A 4 -15.34 60.87 41.49
CA THR A 4 -16.38 59.85 41.18
C THR A 4 -15.97 59.07 39.89
N THR A 5 -15.24 57.96 40.03
CA THR A 5 -15.63 56.51 39.96
C THR A 5 -15.79 55.91 38.55
N LEU A 6 -14.94 54.91 38.29
CA LEU A 6 -14.90 53.97 37.16
C LEU A 6 -15.83 52.77 37.42
N GLU A 7 -16.44 52.24 36.34
CA GLU A 7 -16.93 50.86 36.06
C GLU A 7 -17.97 51.02 34.92
N ASP A 8 -18.06 50.24 33.84
CA ASP A 8 -17.66 48.85 33.61
C ASP A 8 -17.55 48.63 32.08
N GLY A 9 -16.53 47.91 31.63
CA GLY A 9 -16.30 47.60 30.22
C GLY A 9 -16.81 46.20 29.89
N THR A 10 -17.85 46.08 29.07
CA THR A 10 -18.27 44.80 28.50
C THR A 10 -18.36 44.84 26.97
N THR A 11 -17.73 43.84 26.40
CA THR A 11 -17.53 43.48 25.00
C THR A 11 -18.82 43.35 24.21
N VAL A 12 -18.92 44.03 23.06
CA VAL A 12 -19.96 43.77 22.06
C VAL A 12 -19.54 42.55 21.24
N GLU A 13 -20.06 41.38 21.62
CA GLU A 13 -20.03 40.16 20.81
C GLU A 13 -20.87 40.34 19.54
N ALA A 14 -20.25 40.05 18.40
CA ALA A 14 -20.90 39.89 17.11
C ALA A 14 -21.78 38.62 17.12
N LYS A 15 -23.06 38.80 17.45
CA LYS A 15 -24.08 37.78 17.29
C LYS A 15 -24.60 37.75 15.85
N GLN A 16 -24.59 36.53 15.31
CA GLN A 16 -25.54 36.01 14.31
C GLN A 16 -25.40 36.47 12.86
N ALA A 17 -24.51 35.78 12.16
CA ALA A 17 -24.77 35.32 10.79
C ALA A 17 -24.47 33.81 10.70
N THR A 18 -25.07 33.01 11.58
CA THR A 18 -25.30 31.58 11.32
C THR A 18 -26.36 31.48 10.25
N ALA A 19 -25.93 31.51 8.98
CA ALA A 19 -26.73 31.00 7.90
C ALA A 19 -27.03 29.53 8.23
N SER A 20 -28.29 29.27 8.55
CA SER A 20 -28.87 27.95 8.68
C SER A 20 -28.39 27.06 7.54
N VAL A 21 -27.71 25.98 7.87
CA VAL A 21 -27.56 24.83 6.98
C VAL A 21 -28.98 24.45 6.58
N GLU A 22 -29.34 24.71 5.32
CA GLU A 22 -30.58 24.22 4.76
C GLU A 22 -30.65 22.73 5.02
N GLU A 23 -31.64 22.33 5.80
CA GLU A 23 -32.08 20.96 5.95
C GLU A 23 -32.65 20.53 4.58
N GLN A 24 -31.77 20.19 3.63
CA GLN A 24 -32.18 19.62 2.36
C GLN A 24 -32.98 18.36 2.67
N SER A 25 -34.29 18.44 2.49
CA SER A 25 -35.22 17.33 2.66
C SER A 25 -34.82 16.21 1.72
N LEU A 26 -34.20 15.15 2.27
CA LEU A 26 -33.81 13.96 1.53
C LEU A 26 -35.08 13.31 0.94
N VAL A 27 -35.24 13.46 -0.37
CA VAL A 27 -36.28 12.78 -1.16
C VAL A 27 -36.20 11.29 -0.87
N LYS A 28 -37.32 10.64 -0.52
CA LYS A 28 -37.37 9.18 -0.27
C LYS A 28 -36.75 8.44 -1.46
N PRO A 29 -35.63 7.72 -1.28
CA PRO A 29 -34.92 7.10 -2.39
C PRO A 29 -35.77 6.02 -3.06
N GLN A 30 -35.94 6.12 -4.38
CA GLN A 30 -36.58 5.09 -5.19
C GLN A 30 -35.50 4.13 -5.74
N GLY A 31 -35.65 2.83 -5.48
CA GLY A 31 -34.73 1.77 -5.93
C GLY A 31 -33.76 1.28 -4.84
N LEU A 32 -33.27 0.03 -5.00
CA LEU A 32 -32.42 -0.66 -4.03
C LEU A 32 -31.10 0.10 -3.76
N PHE A 33 -30.39 0.50 -4.81
CA PHE A 33 -29.12 1.22 -4.65
C PHE A 33 -29.28 2.61 -4.05
N ALA A 34 -30.38 3.31 -4.36
CA ALA A 34 -30.65 4.62 -3.77
C ALA A 34 -30.94 4.50 -2.26
N ARG A 35 -31.63 3.43 -1.83
CA ARG A 35 -31.83 3.14 -0.40
C ARG A 35 -30.52 2.82 0.30
N ILE A 36 -29.65 2.01 -0.30
CA ILE A 36 -28.35 1.68 0.29
C ILE A 36 -27.48 2.94 0.40
N ARG A 37 -27.41 3.79 -0.64
CA ARG A 37 -26.68 5.06 -0.56
C ARG A 37 -27.26 6.00 0.49
N TYR A 38 -28.57 6.08 0.64
CA TYR A 38 -29.19 6.86 1.70
C TYR A 38 -28.74 6.42 3.10
N TYR A 39 -28.67 5.11 3.35
CA TYR A 39 -28.13 4.60 4.62
C TYR A 39 -26.63 4.83 4.74
N GLU A 40 -25.87 4.75 3.65
CA GLU A 40 -24.43 5.08 3.62
C GLU A 40 -24.17 6.55 3.93
N GLU A 41 -24.95 7.48 3.38
CA GLU A 41 -24.92 8.92 3.70
C GLU A 41 -25.32 9.18 5.16
N LEU A 42 -26.29 8.43 5.69
CA LEU A 42 -26.70 8.53 7.09
C LEU A 42 -25.61 8.01 8.04
N LEU A 43 -24.95 6.91 7.66
CA LEU A 43 -23.77 6.39 8.36
C LEU A 43 -22.58 7.33 8.22
N ASP A 44 -22.44 8.02 7.09
CA ASP A 44 -21.41 9.05 6.91
C ASP A 44 -21.61 10.21 7.87
N ARG A 45 -22.84 10.75 7.94
CA ARG A 45 -23.18 11.82 8.89
C ARG A 45 -23.01 11.44 10.35
N LYS A 46 -23.27 10.17 10.71
CA LYS A 46 -23.21 9.70 12.12
C LYS A 46 -21.86 9.13 12.54
N LEU A 47 -21.16 8.46 11.63
CA LEU A 47 -19.98 7.63 11.90
C LEU A 47 -18.77 7.99 11.01
N GLY A 48 -18.90 8.94 10.07
CA GLY A 48 -17.78 9.40 9.23
C GLY A 48 -17.35 8.39 8.17
N VAL A 49 -18.29 7.63 7.63
CA VAL A 49 -18.09 6.56 6.65
C VAL A 49 -17.69 7.08 5.25
N GLU A 50 -17.54 8.38 4.98
CA GLU A 50 -17.15 8.97 3.68
C GLU A 50 -17.98 8.46 2.49
N SER A 51 -19.24 8.90 2.41
CA SER A 51 -20.18 8.55 1.33
C SER A 51 -19.78 9.16 -0.03
N HIS A 52 -19.02 10.28 -0.02
CA HIS A 52 -18.49 10.99 -1.19
C HIS A 52 -16.98 10.77 -1.41
N SER A 53 -16.49 9.56 -1.15
CA SER A 53 -15.04 9.26 -1.15
C SER A 53 -14.29 9.49 -2.48
N LEU A 54 -15.00 9.52 -3.61
CA LEU A 54 -14.44 9.69 -4.96
C LEU A 54 -14.32 11.15 -5.41
N ASP A 55 -15.14 12.03 -4.84
CA ASP A 55 -15.17 13.42 -5.25
C ASP A 55 -13.88 14.13 -4.84
N ARG A 56 -13.47 15.11 -5.65
CA ARG A 56 -12.30 15.91 -5.35
C ARG A 56 -12.53 16.67 -4.04
N VAL A 57 -11.59 16.56 -3.11
CA VAL A 57 -11.64 17.32 -1.86
C VAL A 57 -11.14 18.75 -2.13
N LEU A 58 -12.10 19.66 -2.26
CA LEU A 58 -11.85 21.09 -2.50
C LEU A 58 -11.10 21.71 -1.32
N PRO A 59 -10.21 22.70 -1.55
CA PRO A 59 -9.37 23.31 -0.52
C PRO A 59 -10.13 23.78 0.74
N GLU A 60 -11.32 24.33 0.57
CA GLU A 60 -12.21 24.83 1.62
C GLU A 60 -12.80 23.72 2.51
N ASN A 61 -12.89 22.49 1.99
CA ASN A 61 -13.48 21.33 2.69
C ASN A 61 -12.42 20.47 3.39
N ARG A 62 -11.15 20.91 3.38
CA ARG A 62 -10.03 20.13 3.92
C ARG A 62 -9.90 20.28 5.43
N GLN A 63 -9.77 19.15 6.10
CA GLN A 63 -9.47 19.07 7.53
C GLN A 63 -8.08 18.45 7.69
N PRO A 64 -7.01 19.27 7.68
CA PRO A 64 -5.66 18.75 7.55
C PRO A 64 -5.22 18.00 8.82
N PRO A 65 -4.76 16.76 8.69
CA PRO A 65 -4.10 16.07 9.80
C PRO A 65 -2.74 16.70 10.10
N ASN A 66 -2.11 16.25 11.19
CA ASN A 66 -0.69 16.56 11.43
C ASN A 66 0.15 16.04 10.24
N THR A 67 1.13 16.83 9.79
CA THR A 67 2.02 16.42 8.68
C THR A 67 2.85 15.18 9.04
N LEU A 68 3.19 14.97 10.32
CA LEU A 68 3.87 13.75 10.77
C LEU A 68 3.00 12.49 10.63
N ALA A 69 1.67 12.64 10.60
CA ALA A 69 0.78 11.50 10.38
C ALA A 69 1.05 10.83 9.02
N MET A 70 1.59 11.58 8.04
CA MET A 70 2.05 11.02 6.76
C MET A 70 3.04 9.87 6.99
N ALA A 71 4.02 10.05 7.89
CA ALA A 71 5.01 9.02 8.19
C ALA A 71 4.43 7.89 9.06
N PHE A 72 3.63 8.24 10.07
CA PHE A 72 3.10 7.26 11.03
C PHE A 72 2.07 6.30 10.44
N ILE A 73 1.25 6.75 9.49
CA ILE A 73 0.29 5.88 8.80
C ILE A 73 1.04 4.83 7.98
N TRP A 74 2.08 5.22 7.26
CA TRP A 74 2.90 4.27 6.51
C TRP A 74 3.67 3.34 7.41
N ALA A 75 4.17 3.84 8.55
CA ALA A 75 4.83 2.99 9.54
C ALA A 75 3.90 1.92 10.08
N SER A 76 2.63 2.25 10.29
CA SER A 76 1.63 1.27 10.72
C SER A 76 1.30 0.28 9.61
N ALA A 77 1.15 0.77 8.38
CA ALA A 77 0.83 -0.06 7.23
C ALA A 77 1.92 -1.09 6.91
N THR A 78 3.21 -0.75 7.11
CA THR A 78 4.32 -1.64 6.73
C THR A 78 4.94 -2.43 7.88
N MET A 79 4.74 -2.01 9.14
CA MET A 79 5.31 -2.71 10.29
C MET A 79 4.40 -3.86 10.75
N ASN A 80 4.32 -4.91 9.92
CA ASN A 80 3.46 -6.07 10.15
C ASN A 80 4.16 -7.41 9.82
N LEU A 81 3.49 -8.53 10.12
CA LEU A 81 4.03 -9.88 9.91
C LEU A 81 4.32 -10.24 8.44
N SER A 82 3.63 -9.61 7.49
CA SER A 82 3.86 -9.83 6.06
C SER A 82 5.24 -9.32 5.67
N CYS A 83 5.57 -8.08 6.03
CA CYS A 83 6.89 -7.52 5.78
C CYS A 83 7.99 -8.27 6.54
N PHE A 84 7.72 -8.72 7.76
CA PHE A 84 8.62 -9.63 8.47
C PHE A 84 8.90 -10.92 7.69
N SER A 85 7.86 -11.55 7.15
CA SER A 85 7.96 -12.80 6.38
C SER A 85 8.77 -12.64 5.10
N THR A 86 8.68 -11.49 4.42
CA THR A 86 9.51 -11.16 3.25
C THR A 86 11.01 -11.18 3.58
N GLY A 87 11.38 -10.97 4.84
CA GLY A 87 12.77 -11.08 5.31
C GLY A 87 13.43 -12.44 5.05
N PHE A 88 12.65 -13.53 4.97
CA PHE A 88 13.17 -14.88 4.77
C PHE A 88 13.63 -15.14 3.33
N MET A 89 13.24 -14.28 2.38
CA MET A 89 13.48 -14.51 0.95
C MET A 89 14.96 -14.43 0.57
N GLY A 90 15.78 -13.68 1.31
CA GLY A 90 17.23 -13.66 1.08
C GLY A 90 17.86 -15.04 1.24
N LYS A 91 17.45 -15.80 2.28
CA LYS A 91 17.90 -17.18 2.49
C LYS A 91 17.31 -18.13 1.45
N GLU A 92 16.04 -17.97 1.09
CA GLU A 92 15.38 -18.77 0.06
C GLU A 92 16.10 -18.66 -1.29
N PHE A 93 16.56 -17.46 -1.64
CA PHE A 93 17.39 -17.20 -2.81
C PHE A 93 18.87 -17.62 -2.65
N GLY A 94 19.23 -18.26 -1.54
CA GLY A 94 20.58 -18.76 -1.29
C GLY A 94 21.63 -17.67 -1.04
N LEU A 95 21.20 -16.45 -0.70
CA LEU A 95 22.09 -15.33 -0.42
C LEU A 95 22.51 -15.32 1.05
N SER A 96 23.73 -14.86 1.34
CA SER A 96 24.15 -14.68 2.72
C SER A 96 23.45 -13.49 3.37
N LEU A 97 23.37 -13.47 4.70
CA LEU A 97 22.80 -12.35 5.45
C LEU A 97 23.49 -11.02 5.11
N GLY A 98 24.82 -11.04 4.98
CA GLY A 98 25.62 -9.86 4.63
C GLY A 98 25.30 -9.28 3.24
N GLN A 99 24.77 -10.08 2.31
CA GLN A 99 24.25 -9.58 1.03
C GLN A 99 22.81 -9.10 1.15
N THR A 100 22.00 -9.83 1.91
CA THR A 100 20.56 -9.60 2.06
C THR A 100 20.28 -8.24 2.72
N ILE A 101 21.01 -7.89 3.79
CA ILE A 101 20.83 -6.63 4.53
C ILE A 101 20.94 -5.38 3.64
N PRO A 102 22.06 -5.13 2.93
CA PRO A 102 22.20 -3.94 2.10
C PRO A 102 21.20 -3.93 0.94
N ILE A 103 20.88 -5.08 0.34
CA ILE A 103 19.86 -5.19 -0.70
C ILE A 103 18.51 -4.73 -0.15
N MET A 104 18.11 -5.25 1.02
CA MET A 104 16.83 -4.90 1.62
C MET A 104 16.71 -3.41 1.89
N ILE A 105 17.74 -2.80 2.48
CA ILE A 105 17.75 -1.38 2.81
C ILE A 105 17.67 -0.52 1.54
N CYS A 106 18.53 -0.81 0.55
CA CYS A 106 18.62 -0.01 -0.66
C CYS A 106 17.38 -0.16 -1.56
N ALA A 107 16.90 -1.39 -1.78
CA ALA A 107 15.74 -1.66 -2.61
C ALA A 107 14.45 -1.10 -1.98
N THR A 108 14.29 -1.26 -0.66
CA THR A 108 13.18 -0.66 0.10
C THR A 108 13.18 0.86 -0.04
N PHE A 109 14.34 1.50 0.16
CA PHE A 109 14.46 2.95 0.04
C PHE A 109 14.15 3.43 -1.39
N LEU A 110 14.65 2.72 -2.41
CA LEU A 110 14.39 3.04 -3.82
C LEU A 110 12.90 2.94 -4.16
N GLY A 111 12.23 1.85 -3.76
CA GLY A 111 10.79 1.70 -3.96
C GLY A 111 9.97 2.75 -3.18
N ALA A 112 10.38 3.06 -1.96
CA ALA A 112 9.75 4.08 -1.15
C ALA A 112 9.90 5.50 -1.75
N CYS A 113 11.01 5.80 -2.43
CA CYS A 113 11.20 7.07 -3.13
C CYS A 113 10.19 7.24 -4.27
N LEU A 114 9.92 6.16 -5.01
CA LEU A 114 8.89 6.15 -6.06
C LEU A 114 7.52 6.49 -5.46
N THR A 115 7.13 5.79 -4.39
CA THR A 115 5.89 6.07 -3.67
C THR A 115 5.85 7.49 -3.12
N GLY A 116 6.94 7.94 -2.49
CA GLY A 116 7.08 9.28 -1.92
C GLY A 116 6.92 10.38 -2.96
N TRP A 117 7.38 10.15 -4.19
CA TRP A 117 7.15 11.08 -5.29
C TRP A 117 5.68 11.13 -5.70
N CYS A 118 5.03 9.98 -5.90
CA CYS A 118 3.60 9.91 -6.22
C CYS A 118 2.75 10.63 -5.17
N ALA A 119 3.14 10.52 -3.90
CA ALA A 119 2.53 11.19 -2.76
C ALA A 119 2.49 12.72 -2.89
N THR A 120 3.49 13.33 -3.53
CA THR A 120 3.59 14.79 -3.68
C THR A 120 2.45 15.38 -4.53
N MET A 121 1.76 14.55 -5.33
CA MET A 121 0.63 14.98 -6.13
C MET A 121 -0.68 15.05 -5.33
N GLY A 122 -0.79 14.32 -4.22
CA GLY A 122 -2.02 14.21 -3.43
C GLY A 122 -2.51 15.55 -2.86
N PRO A 123 -1.73 16.23 -1.99
CA PRO A 123 -2.17 17.48 -1.37
C PRO A 123 -2.51 18.56 -2.41
N GLY A 124 -1.72 18.71 -3.46
CA GLY A 124 -1.95 19.76 -4.45
C GLY A 124 -3.22 19.52 -5.30
N THR A 125 -3.55 18.28 -5.61
CA THR A 125 -4.70 17.95 -6.46
C THR A 125 -6.01 17.80 -5.67
N GLY A 126 -5.94 17.26 -4.44
CA GLY A 126 -7.12 16.82 -3.69
C GLY A 126 -7.82 15.62 -4.32
N LEU A 127 -7.12 14.90 -5.20
CA LEU A 127 -7.60 13.72 -5.91
C LEU A 127 -6.92 12.46 -5.37
N ARG A 128 -7.67 11.35 -5.42
CA ARG A 128 -7.16 10.01 -5.16
C ARG A 128 -6.16 9.61 -6.24
N GLN A 129 -5.21 8.74 -5.92
CA GLN A 129 -4.04 8.46 -6.76
C GLN A 129 -4.42 7.87 -8.13
N VAL A 130 -5.36 6.92 -8.16
CA VAL A 130 -5.88 6.36 -9.42
C VAL A 130 -6.62 7.43 -10.24
N ALA A 131 -7.30 8.39 -9.60
CA ALA A 131 -7.94 9.49 -10.31
C ALA A 131 -6.91 10.46 -10.93
N ILE A 132 -5.79 10.73 -10.24
CA ILE A 132 -4.67 11.51 -10.78
C ILE A 132 -4.11 10.84 -12.04
N SER A 133 -4.07 9.50 -12.08
CA SER A 133 -3.51 8.79 -13.24
C SER A 133 -4.21 9.06 -14.57
N ARG A 134 -5.49 9.49 -14.54
CA ARG A 134 -6.27 9.81 -15.73
C ARG A 134 -5.66 10.95 -16.56
N TYR A 135 -4.89 11.84 -15.95
CA TYR A 135 -4.23 12.93 -16.68
C TYR A 135 -3.05 12.46 -17.54
N SER A 136 -2.55 11.23 -17.32
CA SER A 136 -1.44 10.64 -18.07
C SER A 136 -1.90 9.44 -18.89
N PHE A 137 -2.67 8.54 -18.28
CA PHE A 137 -3.19 7.33 -18.93
C PHE A 137 -4.42 7.59 -19.81
N GLY A 138 -5.10 8.72 -19.63
CA GLY A 138 -6.42 8.95 -20.21
C GLY A 138 -7.54 8.26 -19.43
N PHE A 139 -8.78 8.64 -19.72
CA PHE A 139 -9.93 8.21 -18.91
C PHE A 139 -10.17 6.70 -18.97
N TYR A 140 -10.19 6.11 -20.16
CA TYR A 140 -10.49 4.67 -20.32
C TYR A 140 -9.32 3.76 -19.94
N PRO A 141 -8.07 4.04 -20.35
CA PRO A 141 -6.96 3.16 -19.98
C PRO A 141 -6.64 3.19 -18.48
N SER A 142 -6.95 4.28 -17.77
CA SER A 142 -6.83 4.33 -16.30
C SER A 142 -7.66 3.26 -15.58
N SER A 143 -8.69 2.69 -16.23
CA SER A 143 -9.44 1.56 -15.69
C SER A 143 -8.58 0.32 -15.48
N ILE A 144 -7.54 0.10 -16.30
CA ILE A 144 -6.58 -0.99 -16.11
C ILE A 144 -5.80 -0.77 -14.81
N ILE A 145 -5.36 0.46 -14.58
CA ILE A 145 -4.67 0.85 -13.33
C ILE A 145 -5.59 0.65 -12.12
N ALA A 146 -6.86 1.04 -12.24
CA ALA A 146 -7.84 0.82 -11.18
C ALA A 146 -8.01 -0.68 -10.86
N ALA A 147 -8.07 -1.55 -11.89
CA ALA A 147 -8.16 -2.99 -11.69
C ALA A 147 -6.88 -3.60 -11.09
N LEU A 148 -5.71 -3.19 -11.57
CA LEU A 148 -4.43 -3.62 -11.01
C LEU A 148 -4.31 -3.21 -9.54
N ASN A 149 -4.75 -2.00 -9.20
CA ASN A 149 -4.76 -1.56 -7.81
C ASN A 149 -5.73 -2.40 -6.95
N VAL A 150 -6.91 -2.78 -7.46
CA VAL A 150 -7.79 -3.71 -6.74
C VAL A 150 -7.07 -5.03 -6.47
N ILE A 151 -6.41 -5.61 -7.48
CA ILE A 151 -5.63 -6.85 -7.34
C ILE A 151 -4.51 -6.69 -6.30
N GLU A 152 -3.81 -5.57 -6.32
CA GLU A 152 -2.79 -5.23 -5.34
C GLU A 152 -3.36 -5.21 -3.91
N GLN A 153 -4.47 -4.52 -3.69
CA GLN A 153 -5.08 -4.47 -2.35
C GLN A 153 -5.59 -5.84 -1.90
N LEU A 154 -6.11 -6.67 -2.82
CA LEU A 154 -6.50 -8.04 -2.54
C LEU A 154 -5.31 -8.89 -2.09
N GLY A 155 -4.17 -8.77 -2.77
CA GLY A 155 -2.97 -9.53 -2.43
C GLY A 155 -2.40 -9.14 -1.07
N TRP A 156 -2.23 -7.84 -0.79
CA TRP A 156 -1.75 -7.39 0.52
C TRP A 156 -2.65 -7.87 1.66
N ALA A 157 -3.96 -7.69 1.52
CA ALA A 157 -4.89 -8.12 2.55
C ALA A 157 -4.89 -9.65 2.73
N SER A 158 -4.73 -10.41 1.65
CA SER A 158 -4.65 -11.88 1.70
C SER A 158 -3.39 -12.35 2.41
N VAL A 159 -2.23 -11.77 2.12
CA VAL A 159 -0.96 -12.09 2.78
C VAL A 159 -1.03 -11.77 4.28
N SER A 160 -1.64 -10.65 4.66
CA SER A 160 -1.86 -10.32 6.07
C SER A 160 -2.85 -11.27 6.76
N CYS A 161 -3.89 -11.73 6.06
CA CYS A 161 -4.78 -12.77 6.61
C CYS A 161 -4.06 -14.11 6.79
N ILE A 162 -3.16 -14.48 5.87
CA ILE A 162 -2.33 -15.70 5.98
C ILE A 162 -1.37 -15.57 7.17
N THR A 163 -0.56 -14.52 7.23
CA THR A 163 0.41 -14.35 8.32
C THR A 163 -0.27 -14.17 9.69
N GLY A 164 -1.38 -13.43 9.74
CA GLY A 164 -2.22 -13.33 10.93
C GLY A 164 -2.86 -14.66 11.32
N GLY A 165 -3.29 -15.48 10.35
CA GLY A 165 -3.79 -16.82 10.58
C GLY A 165 -2.75 -17.76 11.18
N GLN A 166 -1.50 -17.70 10.69
CA GLN A 166 -0.37 -18.45 11.27
C GLN A 166 -0.10 -18.02 12.71
N ALA A 167 -0.12 -16.71 13.00
CA ALA A 167 0.03 -16.19 14.34
C ALA A 167 -1.09 -16.65 15.29
N LEU A 168 -2.36 -16.64 14.84
CA LEU A 168 -3.48 -17.12 15.64
C LEU A 168 -3.42 -18.64 15.91
N ARG A 169 -2.99 -19.42 14.91
CA ARG A 169 -2.74 -20.86 15.07
C ARG A 169 -1.71 -21.09 16.17
N ALA A 170 -0.58 -20.40 16.12
CA ALA A 170 0.47 -20.49 17.14
C ALA A 170 -0.04 -20.06 18.52
N VAL A 171 -0.74 -18.93 18.63
CA VAL A 171 -1.36 -18.48 19.89
C VAL A 171 -2.25 -19.56 20.53
N SER A 172 -2.98 -20.28 19.69
CA SER A 172 -3.88 -21.35 20.11
C SER A 172 -3.20 -22.71 20.33
N ASP A 173 -1.88 -22.83 20.20
CA ASP A 173 -1.15 -24.10 20.19
C ASP A 173 -1.77 -25.13 19.21
N GLY A 174 -2.17 -24.66 18.02
CA GLY A 174 -2.74 -25.51 16.96
C GLY A 174 -4.23 -25.84 17.08
N HIS A 175 -4.94 -25.40 18.13
CA HIS A 175 -6.39 -25.62 18.25
C HIS A 175 -7.20 -24.87 17.17
N ILE A 176 -6.70 -23.72 16.72
CA ILE A 176 -7.25 -22.98 15.59
C ILE A 176 -6.52 -23.46 14.32
N SER A 177 -7.28 -24.06 13.40
CA SER A 177 -6.74 -24.42 12.09
C SER A 177 -6.34 -23.17 11.30
N MET A 178 -5.40 -23.32 10.37
CA MET A 178 -4.93 -22.22 9.51
C MET A 178 -6.09 -21.52 8.76
N ILE A 179 -7.04 -22.30 8.24
CA ILE A 179 -8.22 -21.77 7.54
C ILE A 179 -9.08 -20.93 8.49
N VAL A 180 -9.33 -21.43 9.70
CA VAL A 180 -10.13 -20.70 10.70
C VAL A 180 -9.40 -19.41 11.11
N GLY A 181 -8.08 -19.44 11.28
CA GLY A 181 -7.27 -18.24 11.56
C GLY A 181 -7.44 -17.17 10.47
N VAL A 182 -7.28 -17.55 9.20
CA VAL A 182 -7.48 -16.65 8.04
C VAL A 182 -8.88 -16.04 8.05
N VAL A 183 -9.92 -16.87 8.28
CA VAL A 183 -11.32 -16.40 8.33
C VAL A 183 -11.54 -15.43 9.48
N ILE A 184 -10.98 -15.69 10.66
CA ILE A 184 -11.10 -14.80 11.82
C ILE A 184 -10.49 -13.43 11.50
N VAL A 185 -9.26 -13.39 10.98
CA VAL A 185 -8.58 -12.13 10.64
C VAL A 185 -9.38 -11.36 9.59
N ALA A 186 -9.79 -12.02 8.50
CA ALA A 186 -10.55 -11.38 7.43
C ALA A 186 -11.88 -10.80 7.93
N CYS A 187 -12.65 -11.56 8.73
CA CYS A 187 -13.94 -11.12 9.26
C CYS A 187 -13.79 -9.92 10.21
N ILE A 188 -12.78 -9.95 11.08
CA ILE A 188 -12.51 -8.82 11.98
C ILE A 188 -12.10 -7.59 11.16
N SER A 189 -11.21 -7.74 10.17
CA SER A 189 -10.83 -6.65 9.27
C SER A 189 -12.03 -6.05 8.53
N LEU A 190 -12.97 -6.87 8.05
CA LEU A 190 -14.21 -6.39 7.44
C LEU A 190 -15.03 -5.56 8.44
N CYS A 191 -15.23 -6.07 9.67
CA CYS A 191 -15.95 -5.34 10.71
C CYS A 191 -15.32 -3.97 10.98
N PHE A 192 -13.99 -3.91 11.09
CA PHE A 192 -13.30 -2.65 11.33
C PHE A 192 -13.31 -1.70 10.14
N SER A 193 -13.35 -2.22 8.90
CA SER A 193 -13.45 -1.38 7.69
C SER A 193 -14.73 -0.53 7.63
N PHE A 194 -15.77 -0.90 8.39
CA PHE A 194 -17.02 -0.12 8.48
C PHE A 194 -16.96 1.07 9.44
N PHE A 195 -15.96 1.16 10.33
CA PHE A 195 -15.83 2.28 11.29
C PHE A 195 -15.38 3.61 10.65
N GLY A 196 -15.21 3.66 9.32
CA GLY A 196 -14.88 4.87 8.56
C GLY A 196 -13.38 5.18 8.56
N LEU A 197 -12.90 5.79 7.47
CA LEU A 197 -11.47 6.05 7.25
C LEU A 197 -10.89 6.97 8.33
N LYS A 198 -11.68 7.95 8.82
CA LYS A 198 -11.23 8.89 9.85
C LYS A 198 -10.88 8.19 11.16
N ALA A 199 -11.67 7.20 11.59
CA ALA A 199 -11.39 6.42 12.79
C ALA A 199 -10.14 5.56 12.60
N VAL A 200 -10.05 4.84 11.48
CA VAL A 200 -8.88 4.02 11.13
C VAL A 200 -7.62 4.88 11.12
N MET A 201 -7.57 5.96 10.35
CA MET A 201 -6.39 6.84 10.27
C MET A 201 -5.99 7.46 11.61
N THR A 202 -6.96 7.71 12.50
CA THR A 202 -6.68 8.24 13.84
C THR A 202 -6.03 7.20 14.75
N ILE A 203 -6.35 5.91 14.56
CA ILE A 203 -5.76 4.80 15.33
C ILE A 203 -4.42 4.37 14.72
N GLU A 204 -4.35 4.27 13.39
CA GLU A 204 -3.16 3.83 12.64
C GLU A 204 -1.93 4.70 12.95
N GLN A 205 -2.09 6.00 13.22
CA GLN A 205 -0.97 6.86 13.60
C GLN A 205 -0.28 6.45 14.93
N PHE A 206 -0.88 5.53 15.69
CA PHE A 206 -0.34 5.02 16.96
C PHE A 206 0.00 3.52 16.95
N ILE A 207 -0.65 2.71 16.10
CA ILE A 207 -0.44 1.24 16.05
C ILE A 207 1.03 0.91 15.76
N TRP A 208 1.70 1.69 14.91
CA TRP A 208 3.11 1.48 14.58
C TRP A 208 4.03 1.45 15.82
N MET A 209 3.71 2.18 16.90
CA MET A 209 4.52 2.17 18.12
C MET A 209 4.42 0.82 18.84
N ILE A 210 3.23 0.22 18.84
CA ILE A 210 3.01 -1.11 19.41
C ILE A 210 3.81 -2.12 18.61
N ALA A 211 3.66 -2.11 17.28
CA ALA A 211 4.41 -2.98 16.39
C ALA A 211 5.93 -2.80 16.58
N PHE A 212 6.40 -1.54 16.68
CA PHE A 212 7.82 -1.22 16.87
C PHE A 212 8.37 -1.84 18.14
N VAL A 213 7.69 -1.65 19.27
CA VAL A 213 8.10 -2.25 20.55
C VAL A 213 8.13 -3.78 20.45
N VAL A 214 7.12 -4.40 19.84
CA VAL A 214 7.09 -5.86 19.64
C VAL A 214 8.28 -6.32 18.79
N PHE A 215 8.56 -5.66 17.67
CA PHE A 215 9.71 -5.98 16.83
C PHE A 215 11.04 -5.80 17.57
N MET A 216 11.21 -4.74 18.37
CA MET A 216 12.42 -4.51 19.16
C MET A 216 12.61 -5.60 20.23
N ILE A 217 11.54 -6.11 20.84
CA ILE A 217 11.60 -7.25 21.75
C ILE A 217 12.12 -8.48 21.01
N ILE A 218 11.57 -8.78 19.83
CA ILE A 218 12.00 -9.95 19.04
C ILE A 218 13.46 -9.78 18.58
N TYR A 219 13.91 -8.56 18.23
CA TYR A 219 15.33 -8.28 18.01
C TYR A 219 16.17 -8.63 19.24
N GLY A 220 15.75 -8.24 20.45
CA GLY A 220 16.45 -8.59 21.68
C GLY A 220 16.60 -10.10 21.87
N GLU A 221 15.54 -10.86 21.61
CA GLU A 221 15.51 -12.31 21.80
C GLU A 221 16.22 -13.09 20.67
N SER A 222 16.33 -12.55 19.45
CA SER A 222 16.82 -13.31 18.29
C SER A 222 18.09 -12.79 17.63
N ALA A 223 18.40 -11.48 17.71
CA ALA A 223 19.44 -10.88 16.89
C ALA A 223 20.86 -11.42 17.18
N HIS A 224 21.09 -11.94 18.39
CA HIS A 224 22.36 -12.53 18.77
C HIS A 224 22.62 -13.91 18.14
N HIS A 225 21.59 -14.56 17.60
CA HIS A 225 21.71 -15.79 16.81
C HIS A 225 21.96 -15.52 15.31
N ALA A 226 21.91 -14.26 14.87
CA ALA A 226 22.06 -13.92 13.45
C ALA A 226 23.47 -14.27 12.96
N ASN A 227 23.57 -15.20 12.01
CA ASN A 227 24.85 -15.60 11.44
C ASN A 227 25.19 -14.77 10.19
N LEU A 228 26.25 -13.95 10.28
CA LEU A 228 26.83 -13.16 9.18
C LEU A 228 27.97 -13.88 8.43
N SER A 229 28.49 -14.96 9.02
CA SER A 229 29.64 -15.72 8.53
C SER A 229 29.25 -16.77 7.49
N ASP A 230 27.98 -17.18 7.45
CA ASP A 230 27.50 -18.19 6.52
C ASP A 230 27.70 -17.74 5.06
N PRO A 231 28.41 -18.56 4.25
CA PRO A 231 28.59 -18.25 2.86
C PRO A 231 27.26 -18.41 2.10
N PRO A 232 27.05 -17.67 1.00
CA PRO A 232 25.92 -17.91 0.12
C PRO A 232 25.96 -19.35 -0.43
N THR A 233 24.79 -19.98 -0.56
CA THR A 233 24.65 -21.33 -1.12
C THR A 233 24.70 -21.35 -2.64
N VAL A 234 24.49 -20.19 -3.27
CA VAL A 234 24.62 -19.98 -4.72
C VAL A 234 25.88 -19.19 -5.08
N SER A 235 26.41 -19.42 -6.29
CA SER A 235 27.64 -18.77 -6.76
C SER A 235 27.56 -18.35 -8.23
N GLY A 236 28.57 -17.60 -8.69
CA GLY A 236 28.68 -17.17 -10.08
C GLY A 236 27.48 -16.35 -10.57
N MET A 237 27.01 -16.67 -11.77
CA MET A 237 25.91 -15.95 -12.42
C MET A 237 24.56 -16.19 -11.74
N THR A 238 24.33 -17.38 -11.18
CA THR A 238 23.12 -17.69 -10.40
C THR A 238 23.01 -16.79 -9.17
N ARG A 239 24.13 -16.56 -8.46
CA ARG A 239 24.14 -15.60 -7.35
C ARG A 239 23.78 -14.18 -7.80
N SER A 240 24.24 -13.74 -8.96
CA SER A 240 23.86 -12.44 -9.51
C SER A 240 22.38 -12.38 -9.89
N GLY A 241 21.83 -13.45 -10.47
CA GLY A 241 20.40 -13.57 -10.77
C GLY A 241 19.54 -13.47 -9.51
N ASN A 242 19.87 -14.26 -8.49
CA ASN A 242 19.17 -14.27 -7.20
C ASN A 242 19.26 -12.94 -6.44
N VAL A 243 20.36 -12.18 -6.61
CA VAL A 243 20.45 -10.80 -6.11
C VAL A 243 19.45 -9.88 -6.81
N LEU A 244 19.28 -10.01 -8.13
CA LEU A 244 18.32 -9.21 -8.90
C LEU A 244 16.87 -9.58 -8.52
N SER A 245 16.57 -10.86 -8.34
CA SER A 245 15.28 -11.34 -7.84
C SER A 245 14.97 -10.81 -6.43
N LEU A 246 15.95 -10.82 -5.51
CA LEU A 246 15.75 -10.19 -4.20
C LEU A 246 15.52 -8.67 -4.31
N ILE A 247 16.26 -7.96 -5.17
CA ILE A 247 16.03 -6.52 -5.40
C ILE A 247 14.58 -6.30 -5.88
N SER A 248 14.12 -7.09 -6.84
CA SER A 248 12.79 -6.99 -7.43
C SER A 248 11.68 -7.10 -6.39
N VAL A 249 11.72 -8.15 -5.56
CA VAL A 249 10.72 -8.39 -4.51
C VAL A 249 10.70 -7.26 -3.49
N ILE A 250 11.87 -6.86 -2.98
CA ILE A 250 11.94 -5.85 -1.92
C ILE A 250 11.59 -4.46 -2.43
N TYR A 251 12.04 -4.12 -3.64
CA TYR A 251 11.64 -2.90 -4.33
C TYR A 251 10.12 -2.87 -4.54
N GLY A 252 9.56 -3.97 -5.06
CA GLY A 252 8.14 -4.09 -5.34
C GLY A 252 7.27 -3.90 -4.10
N SER A 253 7.68 -4.45 -2.96
CA SER A 253 7.00 -4.25 -1.67
C SER A 253 6.85 -2.78 -1.27
N SER A 254 7.81 -1.92 -1.60
CA SER A 254 7.78 -0.50 -1.20
C SER A 254 7.23 0.42 -2.29
N ALA A 255 7.44 0.05 -3.56
CA ALA A 255 6.94 0.77 -4.71
C ALA A 255 5.41 0.62 -4.87
N SER A 256 4.83 -0.48 -4.39
CA SER A 256 3.42 -0.77 -4.65
C SER A 256 2.46 0.28 -4.09
N TRP A 257 2.77 0.81 -2.91
CA TRP A 257 2.01 1.85 -2.22
C TRP A 257 1.78 3.12 -3.06
N CYS A 258 2.56 3.34 -4.13
CA CYS A 258 2.45 4.49 -5.02
C CYS A 258 1.09 4.59 -5.73
N SER A 259 0.33 3.50 -5.80
CA SER A 259 -0.98 3.40 -6.45
C SER A 259 -2.14 3.91 -5.58
N ILE A 260 -1.93 4.03 -4.26
CA ILE A 260 -2.92 4.49 -3.27
C ILE A 260 -2.45 5.66 -2.42
N VAL A 261 -1.18 6.06 -2.51
CA VAL A 261 -0.58 7.00 -1.55
C VAL A 261 -1.30 8.35 -1.44
N SER A 262 -1.77 8.91 -2.57
CA SER A 262 -2.51 10.18 -2.54
C SER A 262 -3.90 10.05 -1.94
N ASP A 263 -4.43 8.84 -1.79
CA ASP A 263 -5.75 8.62 -1.20
C ASP A 263 -5.77 9.15 0.23
N PHE A 264 -4.70 8.93 0.99
CA PHE A 264 -4.59 9.39 2.36
C PHE A 264 -4.30 10.88 2.47
N TYR A 265 -3.93 11.55 1.36
CA TYR A 265 -3.38 12.91 1.39
C TYR A 265 -4.35 14.00 0.89
N VAL A 266 -5.57 13.62 0.50
CA VAL A 266 -6.57 14.55 -0.06
C VAL A 266 -7.00 15.68 0.89
N HIS A 267 -6.88 15.47 2.20
CA HIS A 267 -7.26 16.46 3.21
C HIS A 267 -6.11 17.41 3.61
N TYR A 268 -4.89 17.22 3.13
CA TYR A 268 -3.81 18.16 3.43
C TYR A 268 -3.93 19.46 2.62
N PRO A 269 -3.42 20.60 3.10
CA PRO A 269 -3.52 21.87 2.39
C PRO A 269 -2.83 21.82 1.01
N VAL A 270 -3.33 22.60 0.04
CA VAL A 270 -2.76 22.66 -1.32
C VAL A 270 -1.28 23.07 -1.31
N ASN A 271 -0.92 23.93 -0.36
CA ASN A 271 0.43 24.49 -0.23
C ASN A 271 1.35 23.65 0.67
N THR A 272 0.99 22.40 0.99
CA THR A 272 1.89 21.51 1.73
C THR A 272 3.19 21.32 0.97
N SER A 273 4.32 21.50 1.67
CA SER A 273 5.65 21.38 1.07
C SER A 273 5.86 19.99 0.45
N LYS A 274 6.10 19.94 -0.87
CA LYS A 274 6.39 18.70 -1.60
C LYS A 274 7.60 17.94 -1.02
N VAL A 275 8.60 18.67 -0.52
CA VAL A 275 9.79 18.07 0.12
C VAL A 275 9.41 17.36 1.41
N LYS A 276 8.57 17.97 2.25
CA LYS A 276 8.08 17.32 3.48
C LYS A 276 7.26 16.08 3.17
N VAL A 277 6.36 16.16 2.19
CA VAL A 277 5.56 15.02 1.72
C VAL A 277 6.49 13.89 1.28
N PHE A 278 7.42 14.18 0.36
CA PHE A 278 8.37 13.19 -0.13
C PHE A 278 9.18 12.53 1.00
N ILE A 279 9.78 13.33 1.90
CA ILE A 279 10.63 12.80 2.98
C ILE A 279 9.81 11.97 3.97
N TYR A 280 8.67 12.48 4.44
CA TYR A 280 7.85 11.79 5.43
C TYR A 280 7.22 10.51 4.88
N THR A 281 6.78 10.51 3.64
CA THR A 281 6.29 9.27 3.00
C THR A 281 7.43 8.29 2.78
N THR A 282 8.56 8.72 2.20
CA THR A 282 9.68 7.83 1.88
C THR A 282 10.27 7.20 3.14
N LEU A 283 10.53 8.00 4.19
CA LEU A 283 11.05 7.48 5.46
C LEU A 283 9.98 6.72 6.25
N GLY A 284 8.71 7.15 6.16
CA GLY A 284 7.58 6.47 6.78
C GLY A 284 7.26 5.11 6.17
N ILE A 285 7.69 4.82 4.95
CA ILE A 285 7.63 3.49 4.35
C ILE A 285 8.93 2.73 4.61
N SER A 286 10.07 3.34 4.29
CA SER A 286 11.34 2.62 4.23
C SER A 286 11.87 2.15 5.59
N LEU A 287 11.94 3.02 6.60
CA LEU A 287 12.43 2.66 7.93
C LEU A 287 11.62 1.52 8.58
N PRO A 288 10.27 1.61 8.66
CA PRO A 288 9.45 0.56 9.26
C PRO A 288 9.47 -0.76 8.47
N THR A 289 9.51 -0.70 7.14
CA THR A 289 9.64 -1.89 6.29
C THR A 289 10.97 -2.60 6.55
N CYS A 290 12.08 -1.84 6.60
CA CYS A 290 13.40 -2.38 6.92
C CYS A 290 13.43 -3.05 8.30
N ILE A 291 12.80 -2.47 9.33
CA ILE A 291 12.78 -3.05 10.68
C ILE A 291 12.22 -4.48 10.65
N GLY A 292 11.09 -4.70 9.98
CA GLY A 292 10.47 -6.03 9.87
C GLY A 292 11.28 -6.98 8.99
N MET A 293 11.65 -6.56 7.77
CA MET A 293 12.37 -7.42 6.82
C MET A 293 13.74 -7.84 7.32
N LEU A 294 14.51 -6.92 7.92
CA LEU A 294 15.83 -7.22 8.45
C LEU A 294 15.75 -8.21 9.63
N LEU A 295 14.70 -8.11 10.45
CA LEU A 295 14.50 -9.08 11.54
C LEU A 295 14.24 -10.48 10.96
N GLY A 296 13.39 -10.56 9.94
CA GLY A 296 13.12 -11.83 9.24
C GLY A 296 14.39 -12.42 8.63
N ALA A 297 15.24 -11.59 8.03
CA ALA A 297 16.52 -12.03 7.47
C ALA A 297 17.48 -12.54 8.56
N CYS A 298 17.58 -11.84 9.70
CA CYS A 298 18.39 -12.27 10.83
C CYS A 298 17.92 -13.62 11.41
N ILE A 299 16.60 -13.80 11.56
CA ILE A 299 16.04 -15.06 12.05
C ILE A 299 16.24 -16.18 11.02
N ALA A 300 16.04 -15.88 9.73
CA ALA A 300 16.26 -16.84 8.66
C ALA A 300 17.71 -17.36 8.66
N SER A 301 18.70 -16.48 8.79
CA SER A 301 20.11 -16.91 8.79
C SER A 301 20.46 -17.82 9.96
N ALA A 302 19.74 -17.71 11.08
CA ALA A 302 19.95 -18.54 12.26
C ALA A 302 19.32 -19.94 12.17
N LEU A 303 18.47 -20.23 11.16
CA LEU A 303 17.70 -21.48 11.12
C LEU A 303 18.57 -22.74 11.07
N ASP A 304 19.69 -22.72 10.35
CA ASP A 304 20.53 -23.91 10.14
C ASP A 304 21.27 -24.31 11.43
N GLU A 305 21.54 -23.34 12.29
CA GLU A 305 22.22 -23.53 13.58
C GLU A 305 21.26 -23.78 14.74
N ASN A 306 19.96 -23.54 14.55
CA ASN A 306 18.93 -23.65 15.57
C ASN A 306 17.82 -24.62 15.11
N PRO A 307 17.98 -25.94 15.31
CA PRO A 307 17.02 -26.95 14.85
C PRO A 307 15.60 -26.76 15.38
N GLU A 308 15.45 -26.22 16.58
CA GLU A 308 14.14 -25.87 17.16
C GLU A 308 13.44 -24.77 16.34
N TRP A 309 14.19 -23.75 15.91
CA TRP A 309 13.65 -22.66 15.10
C TRP A 309 13.32 -23.14 13.68
N ALA A 310 14.16 -24.00 13.09
CA ALA A 310 13.87 -24.63 11.82
C ALA A 310 12.57 -25.47 11.87
N ALA A 311 12.43 -26.32 12.90
CA ALA A 311 11.22 -27.12 13.08
C ALA A 311 9.97 -26.25 13.34
N ALA A 312 10.11 -25.14 14.05
CA ALA A 312 9.02 -24.19 14.25
C ALA A 312 8.67 -23.46 12.94
N TYR A 313 9.68 -23.07 12.16
CA TYR A 313 9.51 -22.42 10.85
C TYR A 313 8.73 -23.27 9.85
N ASP A 314 9.00 -24.57 9.81
CA ASP A 314 8.27 -25.53 8.97
C ASP A 314 6.75 -25.55 9.27
N ASN A 315 6.36 -25.17 10.49
CA ASN A 315 4.96 -25.06 10.89
C ASN A 315 4.36 -23.65 10.67
N GLY A 316 5.19 -22.65 10.34
CA GLY A 316 4.78 -21.31 9.92
C GLY A 316 5.42 -20.17 10.71
N ILE A 317 5.24 -18.95 10.21
CA ILE A 317 5.83 -17.72 10.74
C ILE A 317 5.38 -17.42 12.19
N GLY A 318 4.14 -17.78 12.53
CA GLY A 318 3.63 -17.62 13.89
C GLY A 318 4.32 -18.54 14.89
N GLU A 319 4.66 -19.76 14.49
CA GLU A 319 5.24 -20.78 15.37
C GLU A 319 6.71 -20.48 15.67
N ILE A 320 7.48 -20.04 14.67
CA ILE A 320 8.85 -19.57 14.90
C ILE A 320 8.90 -18.37 15.85
N LEU A 321 8.00 -17.39 15.70
CA LEU A 321 7.92 -16.25 16.61
C LEU A 321 7.51 -16.68 18.03
N GLN A 322 6.62 -17.66 18.16
CA GLN A 322 6.28 -18.23 19.47
C GLN A 322 7.46 -18.93 20.14
N ALA A 323 8.28 -19.65 19.35
CA ALA A 323 9.46 -20.37 19.83
C ALA A 323 10.58 -19.44 20.28
N ILE A 324 10.77 -18.31 19.57
CA ILE A 324 11.80 -17.31 19.88
C ILE A 324 11.47 -16.54 21.15
N ILE A 325 10.23 -16.11 21.31
CA ILE A 325 9.86 -15.16 22.36
C ILE A 325 9.61 -15.89 23.69
N TYR A 326 10.37 -15.53 24.72
CA TYR A 326 10.18 -16.03 26.08
C TYR A 326 9.60 -14.96 27.04
N PRO A 327 8.77 -15.31 28.03
CA PRO A 327 8.12 -16.60 28.26
C PRO A 327 6.94 -16.86 27.31
N ARG A 328 6.55 -18.13 27.14
CA ARG A 328 5.50 -18.55 26.17
C ARG A 328 4.16 -17.82 26.33
N GLY A 329 3.75 -17.45 27.55
CA GLY A 329 2.52 -16.67 27.75
C GLY A 329 2.63 -15.25 27.15
N PHE A 330 3.82 -14.66 27.21
CA PHE A 330 4.11 -13.36 26.65
C PHE A 330 4.20 -13.40 25.13
N SER A 331 4.78 -14.46 24.54
CA SER A 331 4.82 -14.61 23.08
C SER A 331 3.42 -14.65 22.46
N LYS A 332 2.49 -15.36 23.09
CA LYS A 332 1.07 -15.36 22.67
C LYS A 332 0.45 -13.97 22.69
N PHE A 333 0.71 -13.20 23.74
CA PHE A 333 0.24 -11.82 23.82
C PHE A 333 0.81 -10.95 22.70
N LEU A 334 2.12 -11.02 22.44
CA LEU A 334 2.76 -10.26 21.37
C LEU A 334 2.26 -10.67 19.97
N LEU A 335 2.04 -11.96 19.73
CA LEU A 335 1.45 -12.45 18.49
C LEU A 335 0.04 -11.90 18.26
N VAL A 336 -0.80 -11.82 19.30
CA VAL A 336 -2.12 -11.19 19.18
C VAL A 336 -1.99 -9.71 18.81
N LEU A 337 -1.04 -8.98 19.38
CA LEU A 337 -0.80 -7.58 18.99
C LEU A 337 -0.37 -7.46 17.52
N LEU A 338 0.48 -8.36 17.04
CA LEU A 338 0.89 -8.38 15.63
C LEU A 338 -0.27 -8.72 14.69
N VAL A 339 -1.19 -9.59 15.10
CA VAL A 339 -2.44 -9.86 14.37
C VAL A 339 -3.30 -8.60 14.28
N LEU A 340 -3.43 -7.84 15.37
CA LEU A 340 -4.16 -6.57 15.37
C LEU A 340 -3.51 -5.53 14.44
N CYS A 341 -2.18 -5.48 14.35
CA CYS A 341 -1.48 -4.62 13.39
C CYS A 341 -1.81 -5.01 11.94
N GLY A 342 -1.81 -6.31 11.63
CA GLY A 342 -2.22 -6.82 10.31
C GLY A 342 -3.69 -6.51 9.97
N ILE A 343 -4.58 -6.54 10.96
CA ILE A 343 -5.98 -6.14 10.79
C ILE A 343 -6.10 -4.66 10.40
N GLY A 344 -5.27 -3.78 10.98
CA GLY A 344 -5.19 -2.37 10.61
C GLY A 344 -4.82 -2.17 9.14
N MET A 345 -3.75 -2.82 8.70
CA MET A 345 -3.34 -2.84 7.28
C MET A 345 -4.46 -3.36 6.36
N ASN A 346 -5.19 -4.40 6.76
CA ASN A 346 -6.31 -4.92 5.97
C ASN A 346 -7.47 -3.92 5.86
N CYS A 347 -7.72 -3.11 6.89
CA CYS A 347 -8.73 -2.05 6.81
C CYS A 347 -8.36 -1.04 5.72
N ILE A 348 -7.09 -0.66 5.64
CA ILE A 348 -6.54 0.22 4.59
C ILE A 348 -6.74 -0.40 3.21
N ALA A 349 -6.33 -1.67 3.04
CA ALA A 349 -6.43 -2.37 1.77
C ALA A 349 -7.87 -2.57 1.30
N ILE A 350 -8.78 -2.99 2.20
CA ILE A 350 -10.21 -3.14 1.88
C ILE A 350 -10.82 -1.80 1.45
N TYR A 351 -10.48 -0.71 2.14
CA TYR A 351 -10.95 0.63 1.79
C TYR A 351 -10.43 1.06 0.40
N ALA A 352 -9.12 1.00 0.18
CA ALA A 352 -8.50 1.43 -1.07
C ALA A 352 -8.93 0.55 -2.27
N GLY A 353 -9.13 -0.75 -2.03
CA GLY A 353 -9.65 -1.69 -3.03
C GLY A 353 -11.09 -1.36 -3.42
N ALA A 354 -11.96 -1.08 -2.44
CA ALA A 354 -13.34 -0.68 -2.73
C ALA A 354 -13.42 0.65 -3.49
N LEU A 355 -12.58 1.63 -3.14
CA LEU A 355 -12.49 2.92 -3.82
C LEU A 355 -12.01 2.75 -5.27
N SER A 356 -10.97 1.93 -5.48
CA SER A 356 -10.44 1.64 -6.81
C SER A 356 -11.44 0.90 -7.70
N ALA A 357 -12.22 -0.03 -7.13
CA ALA A 357 -13.30 -0.70 -7.84
C ALA A 357 -14.36 0.29 -8.34
N GLN A 358 -14.70 1.31 -7.55
CA GLN A 358 -15.61 2.37 -7.99
C GLN A 358 -14.98 3.26 -9.09
N LEU A 359 -13.68 3.50 -9.05
CA LEU A 359 -12.96 4.29 -10.06
C LEU A 359 -12.81 3.58 -11.41
N PHE A 360 -13.03 2.26 -11.47
CA PHE A 360 -12.89 1.45 -12.67
C PHE A 360 -13.73 1.99 -13.84
N ALA A 361 -15.00 2.34 -13.62
CA ALA A 361 -15.87 2.90 -14.67
C ALA A 361 -17.01 3.75 -14.09
N LYS A 362 -17.57 4.68 -14.89
CA LYS A 362 -18.69 5.54 -14.45
C LYS A 362 -19.91 4.76 -13.90
N PRO A 363 -20.32 3.61 -14.47
CA PRO A 363 -21.42 2.83 -13.88
C PRO A 363 -21.08 2.27 -12.50
N PHE A 364 -19.81 1.97 -12.23
CA PHE A 364 -19.37 1.34 -10.98
C PHE A 364 -19.35 2.35 -9.82
N GLN A 365 -19.12 3.64 -10.14
CA GLN A 365 -19.29 4.76 -9.20
C GLN A 365 -20.73 4.84 -8.65
N LYS A 366 -21.72 4.29 -9.36
CA LYS A 366 -23.11 4.28 -8.90
C LYS A 366 -23.39 3.16 -7.89
N ILE A 367 -22.51 2.18 -7.77
CA ILE A 367 -22.69 1.07 -6.83
C ILE A 367 -22.18 1.52 -5.45
N PRO A 368 -23.02 1.41 -4.39
CA PRO A 368 -22.63 1.75 -3.03
C PRO A 368 -21.33 1.07 -2.58
N ARG A 369 -20.50 1.75 -1.79
CA ARG A 369 -19.16 1.23 -1.45
C ARG A 369 -19.22 -0.08 -0.69
N ILE A 370 -20.22 -0.24 0.18
CA ILE A 370 -20.44 -1.48 0.96
C ILE A 370 -20.49 -2.74 0.09
N ILE A 371 -21.04 -2.66 -1.12
CA ILE A 371 -21.10 -3.82 -2.03
C ILE A 371 -19.69 -4.17 -2.50
N TRP A 372 -18.89 -3.18 -2.88
CA TRP A 372 -17.50 -3.37 -3.26
C TRP A 372 -16.64 -3.88 -2.09
N THR A 373 -16.83 -3.35 -0.89
CA THR A 373 -16.20 -3.83 0.34
C THR A 373 -16.47 -5.33 0.56
N LEU A 374 -17.72 -5.78 0.39
CA LEU A 374 -18.08 -7.19 0.55
C LEU A 374 -17.50 -8.08 -0.56
N ILE A 375 -17.45 -7.61 -1.81
CA ILE A 375 -16.82 -8.34 -2.92
C ILE A 375 -15.32 -8.48 -2.69
N VAL A 376 -14.65 -7.39 -2.33
CA VAL A 376 -13.21 -7.36 -2.00
C VAL A 376 -12.92 -8.32 -0.85
N PHE A 377 -13.72 -8.27 0.22
CA PHE A 377 -13.61 -9.22 1.34
C PHE A 377 -13.76 -10.68 0.91
N ALA A 378 -14.76 -11.00 0.09
CA ALA A 378 -14.96 -12.37 -0.40
C ALA A 378 -13.75 -12.87 -1.19
N CYS A 379 -13.19 -12.02 -2.07
CA CYS A 379 -11.98 -12.34 -2.83
C CYS A 379 -10.77 -12.56 -1.91
N ILE A 380 -10.55 -11.68 -0.90
CA ILE A 380 -9.47 -11.83 0.09
C ILE A 380 -9.57 -13.17 0.80
N LEU A 381 -10.78 -13.58 1.20
CA LEU A 381 -11.00 -14.84 1.89
C LEU A 381 -10.68 -16.05 0.99
N VAL A 382 -11.09 -16.03 -0.27
CA VAL A 382 -10.75 -17.11 -1.22
C VAL A 382 -9.24 -17.19 -1.46
N ILE A 383 -8.60 -16.05 -1.73
CA ILE A 383 -7.16 -16.01 -2.01
C ILE A 383 -6.35 -16.39 -0.77
N GLY A 384 -6.69 -15.85 0.40
CA GLY A 384 -6.04 -16.17 1.67
C GLY A 384 -6.16 -17.64 2.04
N ILE A 385 -7.32 -18.27 1.81
CA ILE A 385 -7.48 -19.71 2.03
C ILE A 385 -6.66 -20.52 1.02
N ALA A 386 -6.64 -20.13 -0.25
CA ALA A 386 -5.93 -20.85 -1.30
C ALA A 386 -4.39 -20.75 -1.15
N GLY A 387 -3.87 -19.58 -0.78
CA GLY A 387 -2.42 -19.31 -0.67
C GLY A 387 -1.78 -19.69 0.67
N ARG A 388 -2.56 -20.18 1.64
CA ARG A 388 -2.13 -20.38 3.04
C ARG A 388 -0.89 -21.28 3.21
N ASP A 389 -0.70 -22.24 2.30
CA ASP A 389 0.36 -23.26 2.38
C ASP A 389 1.61 -22.86 1.55
N HIS A 390 1.58 -21.71 0.86
CA HIS A 390 2.61 -21.27 -0.08
C HIS A 390 3.01 -19.80 0.12
N LEU A 391 3.11 -19.34 1.37
CA LEU A 391 3.28 -17.92 1.71
C LEU A 391 4.47 -17.27 0.99
N LEU A 392 5.67 -17.86 1.03
CA LEU A 392 6.85 -17.26 0.40
C LEU A 392 6.73 -17.19 -1.12
N ALA A 393 6.24 -18.25 -1.76
CA ALA A 393 5.99 -18.24 -3.21
C ALA A 393 4.92 -17.19 -3.58
N VAL A 394 3.87 -17.05 -2.78
CA VAL A 394 2.87 -15.98 -2.98
C VAL A 394 3.54 -14.61 -2.86
N LEU A 395 4.39 -14.38 -1.85
CA LEU A 395 5.13 -13.14 -1.67
C LEU A 395 6.05 -12.84 -2.85
N ASP A 396 6.79 -13.83 -3.35
CA ASP A 396 7.69 -13.68 -4.49
C ASP A 396 6.97 -13.17 -5.74
N ASN A 397 6.03 -13.98 -6.24
CA ASN A 397 5.27 -13.66 -7.45
C ASN A 397 4.45 -12.37 -7.31
N PHE A 398 3.89 -12.13 -6.12
CA PHE A 398 3.05 -10.98 -5.89
C PHE A 398 3.87 -9.70 -5.85
N LEU A 399 4.90 -9.64 -5.00
CA LEU A 399 5.65 -8.41 -4.77
C LEU A 399 6.46 -8.00 -6.00
N SER A 400 7.08 -8.94 -6.70
CA SER A 400 7.78 -8.69 -7.96
C SER A 400 6.84 -8.10 -9.01
N LEU A 401 5.67 -8.74 -9.24
CA LEU A 401 4.65 -8.22 -10.14
C LEU A 401 4.22 -6.79 -9.78
N LEU A 402 4.02 -6.50 -8.49
CA LEU A 402 3.70 -5.15 -8.02
C LEU A 402 4.79 -4.15 -8.39
N GLY A 403 6.06 -4.50 -8.24
CA GLY A 403 7.18 -3.66 -8.68
C GLY A 403 7.07 -3.29 -10.15
N TYR A 404 6.84 -4.27 -11.03
CA TYR A 404 6.92 -4.07 -12.47
C TYR A 404 5.91 -3.04 -12.98
N TRP A 405 4.65 -3.21 -12.60
CA TRP A 405 3.59 -2.36 -13.12
C TRP A 405 3.59 -1.00 -12.41
N ASN A 406 3.93 -0.93 -11.11
CA ASN A 406 4.08 0.34 -10.40
C ASN A 406 5.27 1.16 -10.89
N THR A 407 6.36 0.51 -11.33
CA THR A 407 7.47 1.18 -12.05
C THR A 407 6.95 1.88 -13.29
N SER A 408 6.19 1.17 -14.13
CA SER A 408 5.67 1.72 -15.39
C SER A 408 4.63 2.81 -15.14
N PHE A 409 3.78 2.62 -14.13
CA PHE A 409 2.85 3.62 -13.65
C PHE A 409 3.57 4.91 -13.24
N PHE A 410 4.57 4.81 -12.37
CA PHE A 410 5.38 5.95 -11.96
C PHE A 410 6.05 6.65 -13.14
N VAL A 411 6.71 5.91 -14.04
CA VAL A 411 7.39 6.49 -15.20
C VAL A 411 6.45 7.32 -16.06
N ILE A 412 5.24 6.82 -16.31
CA ILE A 412 4.22 7.53 -17.09
C ILE A 412 3.79 8.83 -16.37
N LEU A 413 3.48 8.74 -15.07
CA LEU A 413 3.08 9.92 -14.28
C LEU A 413 4.20 10.95 -14.19
N PHE A 414 5.42 10.50 -13.90
CA PHE A 414 6.60 11.35 -13.75
C PHE A 414 6.91 12.08 -15.04
N THR A 415 6.88 11.36 -16.16
CA THR A 415 7.16 11.92 -17.48
C THR A 415 6.05 12.90 -17.90
N GLU A 416 4.76 12.56 -17.70
CA GLU A 416 3.67 13.52 -17.95
C GLU A 416 3.86 14.79 -17.10
N HIS A 417 4.16 14.62 -15.82
CA HIS A 417 4.26 15.76 -14.89
C HIS A 417 5.40 16.70 -15.26
N TYR A 418 6.61 16.20 -15.49
CA TYR A 418 7.77 17.07 -15.73
C TYR A 418 7.94 17.46 -17.20
N PHE A 419 7.76 16.51 -18.13
CA PHE A 419 8.08 16.73 -19.53
C PHE A 419 6.94 17.43 -20.29
N PHE A 420 5.68 17.06 -20.01
CA PHE A 420 4.52 17.60 -20.72
C PHE A 420 3.76 18.66 -19.94
N ARG A 421 3.84 18.64 -18.60
CA ARG A 421 3.15 19.58 -17.70
C ARG A 421 4.09 20.52 -16.94
N ASN A 422 5.37 20.57 -17.32
CA ASN A 422 6.39 21.50 -16.77
C ASN A 422 6.53 21.48 -15.23
N GLY A 423 6.24 20.36 -14.58
CA GLY A 423 6.33 20.19 -13.12
C GLY A 423 5.31 21.01 -12.31
N ASN A 424 4.29 21.58 -12.97
CA ASN A 424 3.34 22.50 -12.33
C ASN A 424 1.92 21.92 -12.29
N LEU A 425 1.34 21.85 -11.09
CA LEU A 425 -0.03 21.38 -10.88
C LEU A 425 -1.09 22.34 -11.45
N ALA A 426 -0.74 23.61 -11.71
CA ALA A 426 -1.62 24.56 -12.38
C ALA A 426 -1.93 24.15 -13.84
N ASN A 427 -1.13 23.28 -14.44
CA ASN A 427 -1.34 22.76 -15.80
C ASN A 427 -2.32 21.58 -15.86
N TYR A 428 -3.03 21.30 -14.75
CA TYR A 428 -4.04 20.25 -14.63
C TYR A 428 -5.42 20.91 -14.45
N ASP A 429 -6.37 20.59 -15.32
CA ASP A 429 -7.79 20.94 -15.11
C ASP A 429 -8.38 19.96 -14.08
N LEU A 430 -8.24 20.29 -12.78
CA LEU A 430 -8.59 19.40 -11.69
C LEU A 430 -10.08 19.06 -11.61
N ASP A 431 -10.95 19.88 -12.20
CA ASP A 431 -12.40 19.65 -12.23
C ASP A 431 -12.81 18.73 -13.40
N ALA A 432 -11.90 18.52 -14.36
CA ALA A 432 -12.09 17.61 -15.49
C ALA A 432 -11.76 16.14 -15.19
N TRP A 433 -11.31 15.80 -13.98
CA TRP A 433 -10.82 14.45 -13.63
C TRP A 433 -11.79 13.30 -13.94
N ASN A 434 -13.11 13.57 -13.98
CA ASN A 434 -14.15 12.59 -14.31
C ASN A 434 -14.87 12.86 -15.66
N THR A 435 -14.27 13.70 -16.52
CA THR A 435 -14.82 14.14 -17.81
C THR A 435 -13.97 13.63 -18.99
N PRO A 436 -14.35 12.52 -19.64
CA PRO A 436 -13.54 11.88 -20.69
C PRO A 436 -13.18 12.78 -21.89
N SER A 437 -14.02 13.77 -22.22
CA SER A 437 -13.79 14.70 -23.32
C SER A 437 -12.72 15.75 -23.05
N LYS A 438 -12.32 15.93 -21.78
CA LYS A 438 -11.32 16.91 -21.34
C LYS A 438 -9.97 16.29 -20.95
N LEU A 439 -9.91 14.96 -20.93
CA LEU A 439 -8.71 14.20 -20.59
C LEU A 439 -8.04 13.66 -21.86
N PRO A 440 -6.77 13.22 -21.78
CA PRO A 440 -6.16 12.47 -22.87
C PRO A 440 -7.02 11.29 -23.27
N VAL A 441 -6.99 10.93 -24.56
CA VAL A 441 -7.66 9.72 -25.03
C VAL A 441 -6.97 8.49 -24.42
N GLY A 442 -5.65 8.55 -24.29
CA GLY A 442 -4.86 7.57 -23.55
C GLY A 442 -4.16 6.56 -24.44
N TYR A 443 -4.03 6.83 -25.74
CA TYR A 443 -3.29 5.94 -26.65
C TYR A 443 -1.83 5.86 -26.25
N ALA A 444 -1.22 6.99 -25.88
CA ALA A 444 0.16 7.02 -25.43
C ALA A 444 0.34 6.28 -24.10
N GLY A 445 -0.49 6.58 -23.10
CA GLY A 445 -0.42 5.94 -21.79
C GLY A 445 -0.65 4.43 -21.84
N LEU A 446 -1.70 3.98 -22.54
CA LEU A 446 -1.99 2.56 -22.70
C LEU A 446 -0.86 1.82 -23.43
N THR A 447 -0.45 2.34 -24.58
CA THR A 447 0.57 1.66 -25.41
C THR A 447 1.91 1.63 -24.70
N ALA A 448 2.30 2.71 -24.01
CA ALA A 448 3.54 2.72 -23.24
C ALA A 448 3.50 1.74 -22.07
N PHE A 449 2.37 1.63 -21.38
CA PHE A 449 2.19 0.64 -20.33
C PHE A 449 2.26 -0.80 -20.86
N LEU A 450 1.68 -1.08 -22.02
CA LEU A 450 1.78 -2.39 -22.68
C LEU A 450 3.20 -2.68 -23.20
N CYS A 451 3.94 -1.67 -23.64
CA CYS A 451 5.36 -1.80 -23.97
C CYS A 451 6.18 -2.13 -22.72
N GLY A 452 5.93 -1.43 -21.60
CA GLY A 452 6.44 -1.80 -20.28
C GLY A 452 6.12 -3.25 -19.94
N ALA A 453 4.88 -3.67 -20.22
CA ALA A 453 4.42 -5.03 -19.99
C ALA A 453 5.19 -6.08 -20.77
N ALA A 454 5.44 -5.82 -22.05
CA ALA A 454 6.32 -6.67 -22.85
C ALA A 454 7.74 -6.73 -22.26
N GLY A 455 8.25 -5.60 -21.76
CA GLY A 455 9.54 -5.49 -21.09
C GLY A 455 9.64 -6.37 -19.85
N TRP A 456 8.71 -6.24 -18.90
CA TRP A 456 8.73 -7.09 -17.71
C TRP A 456 8.42 -8.55 -18.04
N ILE A 457 7.59 -8.87 -19.04
CA ILE A 457 7.36 -10.25 -19.46
C ILE A 457 8.63 -10.92 -19.99
N VAL A 458 9.53 -10.21 -20.67
CA VAL A 458 10.79 -10.85 -21.12
C VAL A 458 11.84 -10.94 -20.00
N GLY A 459 11.71 -10.15 -18.94
CA GLY A 459 12.69 -10.02 -17.85
C GLY A 459 12.30 -10.60 -16.50
N MET A 460 11.04 -11.00 -16.29
CA MET A 460 10.58 -11.53 -15.01
C MET A 460 11.16 -12.92 -14.73
N ASP A 461 11.34 -13.25 -13.46
CA ASP A 461 11.74 -14.57 -13.01
C ASP A 461 10.79 -15.02 -11.90
N GLU A 462 9.73 -15.71 -12.31
CA GLU A 462 8.60 -16.04 -11.43
C GLU A 462 8.32 -17.53 -11.46
N THR A 463 7.74 -18.05 -10.37
CA THR A 463 7.45 -19.49 -10.23
C THR A 463 6.56 -20.05 -11.35
N TYR A 464 5.69 -19.23 -11.93
CA TYR A 464 4.78 -19.62 -13.02
C TYR A 464 5.37 -19.38 -14.40
N TYR A 465 6.37 -18.51 -14.52
CA TYR A 465 6.98 -18.17 -15.80
C TYR A 465 8.31 -17.43 -15.61
N VAL A 466 9.36 -17.97 -16.24
CA VAL A 466 10.66 -17.29 -16.35
C VAL A 466 10.81 -16.66 -17.73
N GLY A 467 11.13 -15.38 -17.80
CA GLY A 467 11.31 -14.60 -19.02
C GLY A 467 12.52 -15.02 -19.86
N ALA A 468 12.46 -14.76 -21.17
CA ALA A 468 13.52 -15.16 -22.10
C ALA A 468 14.88 -14.50 -21.84
N LEU A 469 14.91 -13.32 -21.21
CA LEU A 469 16.13 -12.65 -20.77
C LEU A 469 16.53 -13.08 -19.36
N ALA A 470 15.57 -13.27 -18.45
CA ALA A 470 15.83 -13.77 -17.10
C ALA A 470 16.54 -15.13 -17.10
N ARG A 471 16.08 -16.08 -17.96
CA ARG A 471 16.71 -17.42 -18.13
C ARG A 471 18.18 -17.39 -18.52
N LYS A 472 18.70 -16.25 -18.98
CA LYS A 472 20.10 -16.12 -19.37
C LYS A 472 21.00 -15.78 -18.19
N ILE A 473 20.44 -15.47 -17.02
CA ILE A 473 21.15 -15.02 -15.83
C ILE A 473 21.25 -16.19 -14.85
N GLY A 474 22.23 -17.07 -15.07
CA GLY A 474 22.47 -18.22 -14.20
C GLY A 474 21.47 -19.36 -14.43
N THR A 475 21.48 -20.32 -13.51
CA THR A 475 20.64 -21.52 -13.57
C THR A 475 19.21 -21.27 -13.13
N ASP A 476 19.05 -20.42 -12.13
CA ASP A 476 17.78 -20.22 -11.45
C ASP A 476 16.95 -19.15 -12.18
N GLY A 477 17.64 -18.25 -12.90
CA GLY A 477 17.07 -17.05 -13.48
C GLY A 477 17.56 -15.80 -12.74
N GLY A 478 17.22 -14.64 -13.28
CA GLY A 478 17.48 -13.37 -12.63
C GLY A 478 16.44 -12.36 -13.05
N ASP A 479 15.65 -11.90 -12.08
CA ASP A 479 14.58 -10.97 -12.33
C ASP A 479 15.12 -9.57 -12.68
N ILE A 480 14.96 -9.16 -13.93
CA ILE A 480 15.30 -7.82 -14.43
C ILE A 480 14.06 -7.08 -14.94
N ALA A 481 12.87 -7.51 -14.53
CA ALA A 481 11.63 -6.98 -15.08
C ALA A 481 11.38 -5.53 -14.69
N ASN A 482 11.80 -5.08 -13.50
CA ASN A 482 11.66 -3.67 -13.09
C ASN A 482 12.49 -2.74 -13.98
N GLU A 483 13.74 -3.10 -14.27
CA GLU A 483 14.64 -2.34 -15.13
C GLU A 483 14.09 -2.27 -16.56
N LEU A 484 13.60 -3.39 -17.08
CA LEU A 484 13.00 -3.44 -18.42
C LEU A 484 11.67 -2.68 -18.47
N ALA A 485 10.84 -2.76 -17.42
CA ALA A 485 9.62 -1.97 -17.27
C ALA A 485 9.94 -0.48 -17.34
N PHE A 486 10.96 -0.04 -16.60
CA PHE A 486 11.42 1.35 -16.62
C PHE A 486 11.88 1.78 -18.01
N VAL A 487 12.76 1.02 -18.66
CA VAL A 487 13.34 1.36 -19.96
C VAL A 487 12.28 1.37 -21.06
N PHE A 488 11.49 0.30 -21.17
CA PHE A 488 10.50 0.17 -22.25
C PHE A 488 9.39 1.22 -22.11
N THR A 489 8.94 1.48 -20.89
CA THR A 489 7.91 2.50 -20.65
C THR A 489 8.46 3.90 -20.94
N SER A 490 9.67 4.23 -20.49
CA SER A 490 10.29 5.54 -20.72
C SER A 490 10.52 5.80 -22.21
N ALA A 491 11.07 4.80 -22.92
CA ALA A 491 11.39 4.90 -24.34
C ALA A 491 10.13 5.03 -25.22
N SER A 492 9.01 4.44 -24.79
CA SER A 492 7.76 4.46 -25.55
C SER A 492 6.87 5.66 -25.20
N TYR A 493 6.74 6.05 -23.94
CA TYR A 493 5.78 7.08 -23.53
C TYR A 493 6.06 8.45 -24.15
N ILE A 494 7.32 8.92 -24.12
CA ILE A 494 7.69 10.25 -24.65
C ILE A 494 7.28 10.41 -26.12
N PRO A 495 7.76 9.59 -27.08
CA PRO A 495 7.40 9.77 -28.48
C PRO A 495 5.91 9.57 -28.73
N LEU A 496 5.28 8.58 -28.08
CA LEU A 496 3.85 8.33 -28.25
C LEU A 496 2.99 9.49 -27.77
N ARG A 497 3.36 10.11 -26.64
CA ARG A 497 2.65 11.26 -26.10
C ARG A 497 2.83 12.50 -26.96
N MET A 498 4.01 12.72 -27.53
CA MET A 498 4.23 13.78 -28.53
C MET A 498 3.35 13.59 -29.76
N LEU A 499 3.19 12.36 -30.25
CA LEU A 499 2.33 12.04 -31.39
C LEU A 499 0.84 12.23 -31.05
N GLU A 500 0.41 11.78 -29.87
CA GLU A 500 -0.97 11.96 -29.39
C GLU A 500 -1.33 13.45 -29.33
N LEU A 501 -0.45 14.28 -28.75
CA LEU A 501 -0.65 15.73 -28.72
C LEU A 501 -0.68 16.35 -30.12
N LYS A 502 0.16 15.89 -31.04
CA LYS A 502 0.23 16.42 -32.41
C LYS A 502 -1.03 16.11 -33.23
N TYR A 503 -1.56 14.89 -33.14
CA TYR A 503 -2.64 14.43 -34.01
C TYR A 503 -4.04 14.47 -33.37
N VAL A 504 -4.12 14.33 -32.05
CA VAL A 504 -5.39 14.31 -31.29
C VAL A 504 -5.62 15.63 -30.54
N GLY A 505 -4.55 16.35 -30.21
CA GLY A 505 -4.61 17.66 -29.56
C GLY A 505 -4.78 17.62 -28.03
N ARG A 506 -4.76 16.43 -27.40
CA ARG A 506 -4.94 16.28 -25.94
C ARG A 506 -4.32 15.01 -25.37
#